data_AF-A0A642UE72-F1
#
_entry.id   AF-A0A642UE72-F1
#
_cell.length_a   1.000
_cell.length_b   1.000
_cell.length_c   1.000
_cell.angle_alpha   90.00
_cell.angle_beta   90.00
_cell.angle_gamma   90.00
#
_symmetry.space_group_name_H-M   'P 1'
#
loop_
_entity.id
_entity.type
_entity.pdbx_description
1 polymer ?
#
loop_
_entity_poly.entity_id
_entity_poly.type
_entity_poly.pdbx_seq_one_letter_code
_entity_poly.pdbx_strand_id
1 'polypeptide(L)'
;MGKMSNTMRQMFPVLRRNSLQKDDLTEIPVPDETRHQRFMNVAESEPFGPIDAAKVLNIEPASETLEKLSQHGNQAHVKSSLTSEKEVSFLGPQLEGEQALFKFTNAKAGEVGHRYGASRSDRRHARKVRYTATGQTVYA
;
A
#
# COMPACT_ATOMS: atom_id res chain seq x y z
N MET A 1 5.80 0.19 -36.11
CA MET A 1 6.04 1.02 -34.91
C MET A 1 5.87 2.49 -35.31
N GLY A 2 4.92 3.19 -34.68
CA GLY A 2 4.43 4.49 -35.16
C GLY A 2 5.43 5.64 -35.04
N LYS A 3 5.35 6.61 -35.96
CA LYS A 3 6.22 7.80 -36.04
C LYS A 3 6.40 8.51 -34.68
N MET A 4 5.34 8.55 -33.85
CA MET A 4 5.35 9.15 -32.51
C MET A 4 6.30 8.45 -31.51
N SER A 5 6.41 7.13 -31.55
CA SER A 5 7.30 6.41 -30.62
C SER A 5 8.78 6.73 -30.91
N ASN A 6 9.12 6.88 -32.20
CA ASN A 6 10.47 7.26 -32.62
C ASN A 6 10.80 8.70 -32.23
N THR A 7 9.85 9.64 -32.37
CA THR A 7 10.06 11.03 -31.93
C THR A 7 10.27 11.10 -30.42
N MET A 8 9.47 10.39 -29.62
CA MET A 8 9.64 10.36 -28.15
C MET A 8 10.97 9.75 -27.74
N ARG A 9 11.40 8.64 -28.37
CA ARG A 9 12.70 8.02 -28.08
C ARG A 9 13.88 8.93 -28.42
N GLN A 10 13.74 9.82 -29.40
CA GLN A 10 14.75 10.80 -29.74
C GLN A 10 14.79 11.99 -28.79
N MET A 11 13.68 12.31 -28.12
CA MET A 11 13.60 13.40 -27.14
C MET A 11 14.19 13.03 -25.78
N PHE A 12 14.02 11.78 -25.33
CA PHE A 12 14.45 11.35 -24.00
C PHE A 12 15.82 10.65 -24.01
N PRO A 13 16.62 10.80 -22.93
CA PRO A 13 17.87 10.08 -22.79
C PRO A 13 17.63 8.57 -22.67
N VAL A 14 18.48 7.78 -23.34
CA VAL A 14 18.39 6.31 -23.29
C VAL A 14 19.25 5.79 -22.14
N LEU A 15 18.59 5.16 -21.16
CA LEU A 15 19.23 4.42 -20.08
C LEU A 15 19.96 3.19 -20.66
N ARG A 16 21.28 3.11 -20.48
CA ARG A 16 22.11 1.99 -20.92
C ARG A 16 22.46 1.13 -19.71
N ARG A 17 22.48 -0.19 -19.85
CA ARG A 17 22.76 -1.12 -18.73
C ARG A 17 24.09 -0.83 -17.99
N ASN A 18 25.07 -0.26 -18.70
CA ASN A 18 26.40 0.06 -18.17
C ASN A 18 26.63 1.57 -17.99
N SER A 19 25.58 2.40 -18.00
CA SER A 19 25.73 3.83 -17.70
C SER A 19 25.89 4.08 -16.20
N LEU A 20 26.56 5.19 -15.86
CA LEU A 20 26.65 5.73 -14.49
C LEU A 20 25.28 6.13 -13.92
N GLN A 21 24.32 6.44 -14.79
CA GLN A 21 22.92 6.68 -14.43
C GLN A 21 22.24 5.32 -14.25
N LYS A 22 22.16 4.87 -13.00
CA LYS A 22 21.32 3.77 -12.55
C LYS A 22 20.39 4.32 -11.48
N ASP A 23 19.18 3.80 -11.41
CA ASP A 23 18.24 4.14 -10.36
C ASP A 23 18.76 3.61 -9.01
N ASP A 24 18.48 4.34 -7.93
CA ASP A 24 18.83 3.91 -6.58
C ASP A 24 17.79 2.87 -6.09
N LEU A 25 18.27 1.65 -5.85
CA LEU A 25 17.43 0.54 -5.40
C LEU A 25 17.30 0.47 -3.88
N THR A 26 17.89 1.43 -3.17
CA THR A 26 17.92 1.49 -1.69
C THR A 26 17.04 2.59 -1.11
N GLU A 27 16.30 3.29 -1.96
CA GLU A 27 15.35 4.32 -1.53
C GLU A 27 14.17 3.70 -0.76
N ILE A 28 14.02 4.12 0.49
CA ILE A 28 12.87 3.77 1.34
C ILE A 28 12.01 5.01 1.61
N PRO A 29 10.67 4.88 1.71
CA PRO A 29 9.81 6.00 2.04
C PRO A 29 10.10 6.48 3.47
N VAL A 30 10.16 7.80 3.65
CA VAL A 30 10.47 8.42 4.95
C VAL A 30 9.21 8.48 5.82
N PRO A 31 9.15 7.73 6.94
CA PRO A 31 8.02 7.75 7.86
C PRO A 31 7.95 9.09 8.63
N ASP A 32 6.79 9.43 9.20
CA ASP A 32 6.61 10.72 9.87
C ASP A 32 7.44 10.81 11.17
N GLU A 33 7.69 9.68 11.82
CA GLU A 33 8.45 9.55 13.05
C GLU A 33 9.92 9.99 12.89
N THR A 34 10.52 9.73 11.72
CA THR A 34 11.94 10.08 11.44
C THR A 34 12.14 11.52 11.00
N ARG A 35 11.08 12.25 10.67
CA ARG A 35 11.18 13.66 10.22
C ARG A 35 11.57 14.63 11.34
N HIS A 36 11.40 14.21 12.59
CA HIS A 36 11.66 15.05 13.75
C HIS A 36 13.05 14.76 14.29
N GLN A 37 13.85 15.82 14.49
CA GLN A 37 15.17 15.70 15.08
C GLN A 37 15.06 15.36 16.57
N ARG A 38 15.77 14.32 17.01
CA ARG A 38 15.88 13.92 18.41
C ARG A 38 17.34 13.85 18.80
N PHE A 39 17.65 14.33 20.00
CA PHE A 39 18.97 14.22 20.61
C PHE A 39 18.84 13.46 21.92
N MET A 40 19.67 12.45 22.11
CA MET A 40 19.67 11.60 23.30
C MET A 40 21.03 11.71 23.98
N ASN A 41 21.02 11.83 25.31
CA ASN A 41 22.23 11.74 26.10
C ASN A 41 22.51 10.27 26.39
N VAL A 42 23.59 9.76 25.81
CA VAL A 42 24.04 8.37 25.93
C VAL A 42 25.35 8.38 26.70
N ALA A 43 25.63 7.34 27.48
CA ALA A 43 26.91 7.23 28.17
C ALA A 43 28.07 7.16 27.16
N GLU A 44 29.21 7.79 27.46
CA GLU A 44 30.35 7.88 26.53
C GLU A 44 30.85 6.51 26.05
N SER A 45 30.66 5.47 26.86
CA SER A 45 31.06 4.10 26.55
C SER A 45 30.00 3.28 25.81
N GLU A 46 28.77 3.78 25.68
CA GLU A 46 27.66 3.03 25.09
C GLU A 46 27.56 3.27 23.57
N PRO A 47 27.67 2.22 22.73
CA PRO A 47 27.55 2.37 21.29
C PRO A 47 26.10 2.61 20.88
N PHE A 48 25.88 3.57 19.98
CA PHE A 48 24.54 3.87 19.46
C PHE A 48 24.47 3.58 17.96
N GLY A 49 23.73 2.53 17.59
CA GLY A 49 23.60 2.08 16.21
C GLY A 49 22.24 2.41 15.55
N PRO A 50 22.09 2.10 14.25
CA PRO A 50 20.82 2.29 13.53
C PRO A 50 19.65 1.48 14.12
N ILE A 51 19.93 0.30 14.71
CA ILE A 51 18.93 -0.54 15.36
C ILE A 51 18.40 0.12 16.63
N ASP A 52 19.29 0.75 17.40
CA ASP A 52 18.91 1.44 18.64
C ASP A 52 18.18 2.75 18.34
N ALA A 53 18.57 3.45 17.27
CA ALA A 53 17.82 4.58 16.74
C ALA A 53 16.39 4.20 16.34
N ALA A 54 16.20 3.06 15.67
CA ALA A 54 14.89 2.56 15.29
C ALA A 54 14.02 2.24 16.53
N LYS A 55 14.61 1.64 17.56
CA LYS A 55 13.93 1.41 18.85
C LYS A 55 13.49 2.72 19.53
N VAL A 56 14.36 3.73 19.55
CA VAL A 56 14.04 5.05 20.13
C VAL A 56 12.88 5.73 19.38
N LEU A 57 12.79 5.50 18.07
CA LEU A 57 11.72 6.02 17.22
C LEU A 57 10.47 5.12 17.21
N ASN A 58 10.49 3.95 17.84
CA ASN A 58 9.45 2.92 17.79
C ASN A 58 9.09 2.48 16.36
N ILE A 59 10.10 2.39 15.49
CA ILE A 59 9.95 1.95 14.10
C ILE A 59 10.84 0.74 13.82
N GLU A 60 10.56 0.06 12.71
CA GLU A 60 11.42 -1.00 12.21
C GLU A 60 12.73 -0.42 11.63
N PRO A 61 13.86 -1.16 11.72
CA PRO A 61 15.11 -0.75 11.09
C PRO A 61 15.00 -0.57 9.58
N ALA A 62 15.75 0.38 9.03
CA ALA A 62 15.74 0.70 7.60
C ALA A 62 16.04 -0.54 6.71
N SER A 63 16.97 -1.40 7.12
CA SER A 63 17.30 -2.64 6.39
C SER A 63 16.10 -3.58 6.27
N GLU A 64 15.34 -3.76 7.34
CA GLU A 64 14.16 -4.63 7.34
C GLU A 64 13.04 -4.06 6.47
N THR A 65 12.84 -2.73 6.50
CA THR A 65 11.84 -2.07 5.63
C THR A 65 12.18 -2.20 4.14
N LEU A 66 13.47 -2.04 3.78
CA LEU A 66 13.95 -2.25 2.41
C LEU A 66 13.74 -3.69 1.96
N GLU A 67 14.07 -4.67 2.81
CA GLU A 67 13.84 -6.09 2.51
C GLU A 67 12.36 -6.38 2.26
N LYS A 68 11.45 -5.83 3.08
CA LYS A 68 10.02 -5.97 2.90
C LYS A 68 9.55 -5.39 1.56
N LEU A 69 10.05 -4.22 1.17
CA LEU A 69 9.73 -3.59 -0.13
C LEU A 69 10.24 -4.43 -1.30
N SER A 70 11.47 -4.94 -1.20
CA SER A 70 12.07 -5.80 -2.22
C SER A 70 11.29 -7.11 -2.40
N GLN A 71 10.85 -7.73 -1.31
CA GLN A 71 10.10 -8.99 -1.35
C GLN A 71 8.67 -8.82 -1.87
N HIS A 72 8.01 -7.69 -1.58
CA HIS A 72 6.64 -7.42 -2.04
C HIS A 72 6.56 -7.31 -3.57
N GLY A 73 7.62 -6.86 -4.26
CA GLY A 73 7.67 -6.82 -5.73
C GLY A 73 7.45 -8.19 -6.39
N ASN A 74 7.89 -9.28 -5.74
CA ASN A 74 7.72 -10.65 -6.24
C ASN A 74 6.47 -11.37 -5.68
N GLN A 75 5.80 -10.80 -4.68
CA GLN A 75 4.70 -11.43 -3.95
C GLN A 75 3.38 -10.65 -4.00
N ALA A 76 3.35 -9.46 -4.62
CA ALA A 76 2.15 -8.64 -4.79
C ALA A 76 1.00 -9.36 -5.54
N HIS A 77 1.29 -10.42 -6.29
CA HIS A 77 0.25 -11.27 -6.90
C HIS A 77 -0.26 -12.41 -6.01
N VAL A 78 0.40 -12.75 -4.90
CA VAL A 78 0.10 -13.96 -4.12
C VAL A 78 -0.20 -13.68 -2.65
N LYS A 79 0.34 -12.62 -2.03
CA LYS A 79 0.29 -12.43 -0.57
C LYS A 79 -0.70 -11.40 -0.01
N SER A 80 -1.36 -10.59 -0.84
CA SER A 80 -2.45 -9.73 -0.35
C SER A 80 -3.67 -10.51 0.17
N SER A 81 -3.66 -11.85 0.04
CA SER A 81 -4.69 -12.77 0.51
C SER A 81 -4.27 -13.67 1.68
N LEU A 82 -3.06 -13.53 2.24
CA LEU A 82 -2.49 -14.51 3.18
C LEU A 82 -2.33 -14.03 4.63
N THR A 83 -2.54 -12.74 4.93
CA THR A 83 -2.46 -12.21 6.31
C THR A 83 -3.80 -11.73 6.87
N SER A 84 -4.90 -11.83 6.13
CA SER A 84 -6.19 -11.96 6.78
C SER A 84 -6.26 -13.36 7.36
N GLU A 85 -6.59 -13.50 8.64
CA GLU A 85 -7.20 -14.73 9.15
C GLU A 85 -8.17 -15.21 8.07
N LYS A 86 -8.00 -16.43 7.53
CA LYS A 86 -8.78 -16.94 6.39
C LYS A 86 -10.23 -16.52 6.56
N GLU A 87 -10.66 -15.48 5.84
CA GLU A 87 -12.01 -14.96 6.00
C GLU A 87 -12.94 -16.10 5.60
N VAL A 88 -13.59 -16.69 6.60
CA VAL A 88 -14.51 -17.80 6.37
C VAL A 88 -15.65 -17.23 5.56
N SER A 89 -15.62 -17.51 4.27
CA SER A 89 -16.61 -17.07 3.32
C SER A 89 -17.15 -18.27 2.57
N PHE A 90 -18.46 -18.30 2.37
CA PHE A 90 -19.14 -19.36 1.66
C PHE A 90 -20.11 -18.78 0.65
N LEU A 91 -20.41 -19.58 -0.37
CA LEU A 91 -21.35 -19.25 -1.43
C LEU A 91 -22.67 -19.97 -1.10
N GLY A 92 -23.79 -19.27 -1.22
CA GLY A 92 -25.11 -19.89 -1.13
C GLY A 92 -25.36 -20.84 -2.31
N PRO A 93 -26.29 -21.81 -2.19
CA PRO A 93 -26.71 -22.63 -3.32
C PRO A 93 -27.36 -21.76 -4.40
N GLN A 94 -27.03 -22.01 -5.68
CA GLN A 94 -27.65 -21.35 -6.83
C GLN A 94 -28.76 -22.23 -7.41
N LEU A 95 -29.99 -21.74 -7.43
CA LEU A 95 -31.14 -22.44 -8.01
C LEU A 95 -31.26 -22.17 -9.52
N GLU A 96 -31.98 -23.05 -10.23
CA GLU A 96 -32.24 -22.88 -11.66
C GLU A 96 -33.03 -21.59 -11.93
N GLY A 97 -32.49 -20.73 -12.81
CA GLY A 97 -33.06 -19.43 -13.14
C GLY A 97 -32.48 -18.23 -12.39
N GLU A 98 -31.60 -18.46 -11.40
CA GLU A 98 -30.95 -17.37 -10.66
C GLU A 98 -29.79 -16.73 -11.46
N GLN A 99 -29.78 -15.39 -11.49
CA GLN A 99 -28.79 -14.61 -12.25
C GLN A 99 -27.55 -14.21 -11.44
N ALA A 100 -27.60 -14.33 -10.12
CA ALA A 100 -26.54 -13.87 -9.23
C ALA A 100 -26.30 -14.85 -8.08
N LEU A 101 -25.05 -14.95 -7.66
CA LEU A 101 -24.62 -15.80 -6.55
C LEU A 101 -24.39 -14.95 -5.29
N PHE A 102 -24.92 -15.39 -4.17
CA PHE A 102 -24.72 -14.72 -2.89
C PHE A 102 -23.46 -15.24 -2.19
N LYS A 103 -22.53 -14.33 -1.90
CA LYS A 103 -21.35 -14.59 -1.08
C LYS A 103 -21.58 -14.07 0.33
N PHE A 104 -21.45 -14.95 1.32
CA PHE A 104 -21.51 -14.59 2.73
C PHE A 104 -20.10 -14.62 3.33
N THR A 105 -19.71 -13.52 3.94
CA THR A 105 -18.41 -13.36 4.62
C THR A 105 -18.66 -13.24 6.12
N ASN A 106 -18.01 -14.10 6.91
CA ASN A 106 -18.08 -13.98 8.37
C ASN A 106 -17.49 -12.64 8.81
N ALA A 107 -18.17 -11.95 9.74
CA ALA A 107 -17.74 -10.67 10.23
C ALA A 107 -18.25 -10.43 11.65
N LYS A 108 -17.45 -9.75 12.48
CA LYS A 108 -17.70 -9.59 13.92
C LYS A 108 -18.79 -8.56 14.20
N ALA A 109 -19.74 -8.90 15.07
CA ALA A 109 -20.81 -7.99 15.47
C ALA A 109 -20.24 -6.70 16.10
N GLY A 110 -20.70 -5.54 15.63
CA GLY A 110 -20.23 -4.21 16.06
C GLY A 110 -19.20 -3.54 15.14
N GLU A 111 -18.52 -4.31 14.29
CA GLU A 111 -17.55 -3.79 13.31
C GLU A 111 -18.14 -3.68 11.89
N VAL A 112 -19.39 -4.14 11.71
CA VAL A 112 -20.07 -4.31 10.42
C VAL A 112 -21.35 -3.47 10.37
N GLY A 113 -21.69 -2.99 9.18
CA GLY A 113 -22.88 -2.18 8.91
C GLY A 113 -22.61 -0.68 8.80
N HIS A 114 -23.59 0.06 8.29
CA HIS A 114 -23.50 1.52 8.23
C HIS A 114 -23.76 2.10 9.62
N ARG A 115 -22.84 2.94 10.09
CA ARG A 115 -22.96 3.58 11.42
C ARG A 115 -24.14 4.54 11.44
N TYR A 116 -24.98 4.42 12.45
CA TYR A 116 -26.05 5.38 12.73
C TYR A 116 -25.47 6.75 13.11
N GLY A 117 -26.13 7.83 12.67
CA GLY A 117 -25.71 9.21 12.98
C GLY A 117 -24.46 9.70 12.22
N ALA A 118 -23.95 8.94 11.26
CA ALA A 118 -22.86 9.39 10.41
C ALA A 118 -23.30 10.60 9.56
N SER A 119 -22.52 11.69 9.57
CA SER A 119 -22.85 12.89 8.81
C SER A 119 -22.77 12.62 7.30
N ARG A 120 -23.81 13.00 6.55
CA ARG A 120 -23.81 12.90 5.08
C ARG A 120 -22.79 13.87 4.49
N SER A 121 -21.81 13.34 3.75
CA SER A 121 -20.70 14.13 3.19
C SER A 121 -20.94 14.67 1.78
N ASP A 122 -22.09 14.39 1.17
CA ASP A 122 -22.36 14.66 -0.25
C ASP A 122 -22.19 16.13 -0.66
N ARG A 123 -22.47 17.05 0.27
CA ARG A 123 -22.35 18.50 0.08
C ARG A 123 -20.96 19.06 0.42
N ARG A 124 -20.06 18.26 0.99
CA ARG A 124 -18.70 18.71 1.36
C ARG A 124 -17.84 18.81 0.09
N HIS A 125 -16.97 19.82 0.04
CA HIS A 125 -16.05 20.01 -1.08
C HIS A 125 -15.16 18.78 -1.32
N ALA A 126 -14.59 18.21 -0.26
CA ALA A 126 -13.79 16.99 -0.31
C ALA A 126 -14.65 15.73 -0.11
N ARG A 127 -15.71 15.56 -0.91
CA ARG A 127 -16.54 14.35 -0.88
C ARG A 127 -15.78 13.14 -1.41
N LYS A 128 -16.07 11.96 -0.87
CA LYS A 128 -15.44 10.70 -1.28
C LYS A 128 -16.03 10.25 -2.61
N VAL A 129 -15.15 9.95 -3.57
CA VAL A 129 -15.49 9.43 -4.89
C VAL A 129 -14.75 8.12 -5.09
N ARG A 130 -15.44 7.12 -5.63
CA ARG A 130 -14.90 5.80 -5.96
C ARG A 130 -15.18 5.48 -7.42
N TYR A 131 -14.51 4.45 -7.91
CA TYR A 131 -14.72 3.93 -9.25
C TYR A 131 -15.22 2.48 -9.17
N THR A 132 -16.16 2.12 -10.03
CA THR A 132 -16.59 0.73 -10.19
C THR A 132 -15.50 -0.09 -10.88
N ALA A 133 -15.64 -1.42 -10.90
CA ALA A 133 -14.77 -2.30 -11.68
C ALA A 133 -14.79 -1.98 -13.19
N THR A 134 -15.88 -1.37 -13.68
CA THR A 134 -16.02 -0.91 -15.08
C THR A 134 -15.47 0.50 -15.31
N GLY A 135 -14.91 1.16 -14.28
CA GLY A 135 -14.33 2.50 -14.36
C GLY A 135 -15.33 3.65 -14.27
N GLN A 136 -16.59 3.38 -13.93
CA GLN A 136 -17.59 4.43 -13.74
C GLN A 136 -17.43 5.10 -12.38
N THR A 137 -17.56 6.42 -12.36
CA THR A 137 -17.48 7.23 -11.14
C THR A 137 -18.74 7.08 -10.29
N VAL A 138 -18.58 6.72 -9.02
CA VAL A 138 -19.67 6.53 -8.05
C VAL A 138 -19.35 7.25 -6.74
N TYR A 139 -20.34 7.85 -6.11
CA TYR A 139 -20.19 8.46 -4.78
C TYR A 139 -20.16 7.37 -3.71
N ALA A 140 -19.20 7.50 -2.80
CA ALA A 140 -18.86 6.47 -1.80
C ALA A 140 -19.59 6.63 -0.47
#